data_AF-A0A9Q0ZUB9-F1
#
_entry.id   AF-A0A9Q0ZUB9-F1
#
_cell.length_a   1.000
_cell.length_b   1.000
_cell.length_c   1.000
_cell.angle_alpha   90.00
_cell.angle_beta   90.00
_cell.angle_gamma   90.00
#
_symmetry.space_group_name_H-M   'P 1'
#
loop_
_entity.id
_entity.type
_entity.pdbx_description
1 polymer ?
#
loop_
_entity_poly.entity_id
_entity_poly.type
_entity_poly.pdbx_seq_one_letter_code
_entity_poly.pdbx_strand_id
1 'polypeptide(L)'
;MGSSPRFPMYDNDFGWGRPLAVRSGRANKFDGKISAFPGRDGKGSVDLEVVLSPDTMIGLENDGEFMQYVSEISACPPPPP
;
A
#
# COMPACT_ATOMS: atom_id res chain seq x y z
N MET A 1 -6.70 -12.96 -0.69
CA MET A 1 -6.88 -11.54 -1.04
C MET A 1 -8.07 -10.98 -0.29
N GLY A 2 -7.96 -9.81 0.34
CA GLY A 2 -9.07 -9.24 1.12
C GLY A 2 -9.03 -7.73 1.15
N SER A 3 -9.96 -7.12 0.42
CA SER A 3 -10.27 -5.68 0.36
C SER A 3 -11.30 -5.48 -0.76
N SER A 4 -12.14 -4.46 -0.66
CA SER A 4 -13.12 -4.14 -1.71
C SER A 4 -12.76 -2.80 -2.33
N PRO A 5 -12.68 -2.71 -3.68
CA PRO A 5 -12.37 -1.47 -4.38
C PRO A 5 -13.46 -0.40 -4.21
N ARG A 6 -14.61 -0.77 -3.62
CA ARG A 6 -15.74 0.12 -3.40
C ARG A 6 -15.64 0.93 -2.10
N PHE A 7 -14.66 0.65 -1.24
CA PHE A 7 -14.48 1.45 -0.03
C PHE A 7 -13.65 2.71 -0.35
N PRO A 8 -14.18 3.91 -0.03
CA PRO A 8 -13.51 5.17 -0.31
C PRO A 8 -12.41 5.44 0.73
N MET A 9 -11.35 4.62 0.70
CA MET A 9 -10.30 4.63 1.73
C MET A 9 -9.59 5.98 1.84
N TYR A 10 -9.39 6.64 0.71
CA TYR A 10 -8.70 7.92 0.62
C TYR A 10 -9.64 9.13 0.62
N ASP A 11 -10.95 8.99 0.79
CA ASP A 11 -11.86 10.16 0.76
C ASP A 11 -12.23 10.67 2.16
N ASN A 12 -11.67 10.05 3.21
CA ASN A 12 -11.87 10.46 4.59
C ASN A 12 -11.00 11.68 4.93
N ASP A 13 -11.57 12.89 4.88
CA ASP A 13 -10.93 14.12 5.35
C ASP A 13 -11.58 14.59 6.65
N PHE A 14 -10.79 14.63 7.73
CA PHE A 14 -11.22 15.09 9.06
C PHE A 14 -10.96 16.58 9.29
N GLY A 15 -10.55 17.32 8.26
CA GLY A 15 -10.17 18.74 8.31
C GLY A 15 -8.67 18.99 8.29
N TRP A 16 -7.86 17.93 8.20
CA TRP A 16 -6.38 18.01 8.10
C TRP A 16 -5.87 17.51 6.75
N GLY A 17 -6.77 17.34 5.79
CA GLY A 17 -6.46 16.88 4.46
C GLY A 17 -6.61 15.37 4.29
N ARG A 18 -6.42 14.97 3.04
CA ARG A 18 -6.66 13.62 2.55
C ARG A 18 -5.63 12.61 3.10
N PRO A 19 -6.01 11.36 3.43
CA PRO A 19 -5.10 10.36 3.97
C PRO A 19 -3.89 10.14 3.06
N LEU A 20 -2.71 9.96 3.66
CA LEU A 20 -1.45 9.75 2.94
C LEU A 20 -1.31 8.32 2.43
N ALA A 21 -1.64 7.33 3.27
CA ALA A 21 -1.53 5.91 2.95
C ALA A 21 -2.55 5.09 3.75
N VAL A 22 -2.97 3.95 3.17
CA VAL A 22 -3.89 2.99 3.81
C VAL A 22 -3.10 1.75 4.22
N ARG A 23 -3.24 1.32 5.48
CA ARG A 23 -2.57 0.12 6.01
C ARG A 23 -3.53 -0.70 6.84
N SER A 24 -3.41 -2.02 6.79
CA SER A 24 -4.22 -2.90 7.63
C SER A 24 -3.69 -2.99 9.06
N GLY A 25 -4.61 -3.26 10.00
CA GLY A 25 -4.26 -3.49 11.40
C GLY A 25 -3.44 -4.77 11.60
N ARG A 26 -2.65 -4.81 12.68
CA ARG A 26 -1.70 -5.91 12.98
C ARG A 26 -2.32 -7.32 12.92
N ALA A 27 -3.57 -7.48 13.34
CA ALA A 27 -4.27 -8.78 13.30
C ALA A 27 -4.41 -9.37 11.89
N ASN A 28 -4.28 -8.54 10.85
CA ASN A 28 -4.37 -8.97 9.45
C ASN A 28 -3.00 -9.26 8.83
N LYS A 29 -1.90 -9.23 9.58
CA LYS A 29 -0.53 -9.39 9.06
C LYS A 29 0.01 -10.78 9.37
N PHE A 30 -0.10 -11.68 8.41
CA PHE A 30 0.44 -13.02 8.46
C PHE A 30 1.06 -13.39 7.11
N ASP A 31 1.95 -14.36 7.11
CA ASP A 31 2.65 -14.80 5.90
C ASP A 31 1.67 -15.22 4.79
N GLY A 32 1.94 -14.76 3.57
CA GLY A 32 1.08 -14.95 2.40
C GLY A 32 -0.11 -13.99 2.30
N LYS A 33 -0.28 -13.04 3.23
CA LYS A 33 -1.37 -12.05 3.14
C LYS A 33 -1.02 -10.97 2.12
N ILE A 34 -1.96 -10.77 1.19
CA ILE A 34 -1.97 -9.63 0.28
C ILE A 34 -3.30 -8.89 0.40
N SER A 35 -3.22 -7.57 0.61
CA SER A 35 -4.34 -6.64 0.63
C SER A 35 -4.13 -5.59 -0.47
N ALA A 36 -5.19 -5.25 -1.21
CA ALA A 36 -5.12 -4.33 -2.35
C ALA A 36 -6.07 -3.16 -2.16
N PHE A 37 -5.58 -1.94 -2.22
CA PHE A 37 -6.39 -0.73 -2.06
C PHE A 37 -6.39 0.05 -3.37
N PRO A 38 -7.49 0.73 -3.73
CA PRO A 38 -7.46 1.71 -4.82
C PRO A 38 -6.34 2.72 -4.54
N GLY A 39 -5.47 2.97 -5.52
CA GLY A 39 -4.34 3.88 -5.34
C GLY A 39 -4.79 5.30 -5.07
N ARG A 40 -4.02 6.03 -4.26
CA ARG A 40 -4.37 7.39 -3.81
C ARG A 40 -4.72 8.32 -4.96
N ASP A 41 -4.00 8.29 -6.07
CA ASP A 41 -4.23 9.24 -7.16
C ASP A 41 -5.45 8.92 -8.04
N GLY A 42 -6.14 7.80 -7.81
CA GLY A 42 -7.40 7.45 -8.46
C GLY A 42 -7.29 7.15 -9.98
N LYS A 43 -6.09 7.14 -10.56
CA LYS A 43 -5.84 6.91 -11.99
C LYS A 43 -5.79 5.43 -12.39
N GLY A 44 -6.55 4.58 -11.71
CA GLY A 44 -6.49 3.13 -11.89
C GLY A 44 -5.25 2.46 -11.27
N SER A 45 -4.47 3.20 -10.48
CA SER A 45 -3.38 2.63 -9.67
C SER A 45 -3.92 1.81 -8.49
N VAL A 46 -3.07 0.95 -7.93
CA VAL A 46 -3.39 0.08 -6.79
C VAL A 46 -2.24 0.14 -5.80
N ASP A 47 -2.56 0.33 -4.52
CA ASP A 47 -1.60 0.20 -3.43
C ASP A 47 -1.71 -1.22 -2.86
N LEU A 48 -0.59 -1.94 -2.81
CA LEU A 48 -0.53 -3.29 -2.27
C LEU A 48 0.16 -3.30 -0.91
N GLU A 49 -0.50 -3.87 0.10
CA GLU A 49 0.15 -4.29 1.35
C GLU A 49 0.39 -5.79 1.27
N VAL A 50 1.67 -6.17 1.15
CA VAL A 50 2.15 -7.55 1.02
C VAL A 50 2.86 -7.94 2.32
N VAL A 51 2.47 -9.07 2.91
CA VAL A 51 3.11 -9.64 4.10
C VAL A 51 3.55 -11.05 3.77
N LEU A 52 4.86 -11.26 3.76
CA LEU A 52 5.50 -12.51 3.41
C LEU A 52 6.58 -12.85 4.44
N SER A 53 6.99 -14.12 4.49
CA SER A 53 8.20 -14.53 5.17
C SER A 53 9.41 -13.74 4.64
N PRO A 54 10.45 -13.52 5.45
CA PRO A 54 11.63 -12.75 5.02
C PRO A 54 12.24 -13.28 3.72
N ASP A 55 12.42 -14.61 3.61
CA ASP A 55 13.03 -15.24 2.43
C ASP A 55 12.19 -15.03 1.16
N THR A 56 10.85 -15.11 1.29
CA THR A 56 9.94 -14.88 0.16
C THR A 56 9.90 -13.40 -0.24
N MET A 57 9.95 -12.48 0.74
CA MET A 57 9.99 -11.05 0.47
C MET A 57 11.26 -10.67 -0.31
N ILE A 58 12.41 -11.21 0.09
CA ILE A 58 13.69 -11.02 -0.63
C ILE A 58 13.57 -11.54 -2.07
N GLY A 59 12.93 -12.69 -2.28
CA GLY A 59 12.68 -13.21 -3.62
C GLY A 59 11.85 -12.26 -4.49
N LEU A 60 10.75 -11.72 -3.92
CA LEU A 60 9.87 -10.78 -4.62
C LEU A 60 10.55 -9.44 -4.95
N GLU A 61 11.37 -8.92 -4.04
CA GLU A 61 12.10 -7.66 -4.24
C GLU A 61 13.20 -7.78 -5.30
N ASN A 62 13.74 -8.98 -5.50
CA ASN A 62 14.74 -9.27 -6.55
C ASN A 62 14.11 -9.68 -7.89
N ASP A 63 12.79 -9.83 -7.96
CA ASP A 63 12.08 -10.16 -9.18
C ASP A 63 11.96 -8.93 -10.08
N GLY A 64 12.82 -8.86 -11.10
CA GLY A 64 12.84 -7.75 -12.05
C GLY A 64 11.60 -7.65 -12.95
N GLU A 65 10.81 -8.71 -13.13
CA GLU A 65 9.54 -8.64 -13.85
C GLU A 65 8.47 -7.97 -12.98
N PHE A 66 8.40 -8.35 -11.70
CA PHE A 66 7.46 -7.76 -10.76
C PHE A 66 7.79 -6.28 -10.47
N MET A 67 9.07 -5.97 -10.22
CA MET A 67 9.51 -4.64 -9.84
C MET A 67 9.32 -3.58 -10.93
N GLN A 68 9.12 -3.97 -12.20
CA GLN A 68 8.73 -3.05 -13.29
C GLN A 68 7.39 -2.34 -13.03
N TYR A 69 6.52 -2.93 -12.22
CA TYR A 69 5.19 -2.40 -11.91
C TYR A 69 5.12 -1.68 -10.56
N VAL A 70 6.17 -1.78 -9.74
CA VAL A 70 6.23 -1.15 -8.42
C VAL A 70 6.71 0.29 -8.55
N SER A 71 5.98 1.23 -7.97
CA SER A 71 6.36 2.65 -7.96
C SER A 71 6.93 3.04 -6.60
N GLU A 72 8.04 3.78 -6.59
CA GLU A 72 8.52 4.43 -5.37
C GLU A 72 7.62 5.61 -5.01
N ILE A 73 7.01 5.57 -3.82
CA ILE A 73 6.30 6.73 -3.28
C ILE A 73 7.36 7.66 -2.69
N SER A 74 7.58 8.81 -3.32
CA SER A 74 8.39 9.89 -2.74
C SER A 74 7.86 10.23 -1.35
N ALA A 75 8.69 10.01 -0.32
CA ALA A 75 8.33 10.32 1.05
C ALA A 75 7.93 11.80 1.18
N CYS A 76 6.89 12.07 1.96
CA CYS A 76 6.55 13.44 2.34
C CYS A 76 7.79 14.08 2.99
N PRO A 77 8.22 15.29 2.57
CA PRO A 77 9.29 15.98 3.27
C PRO A 77 8.89 16.12 4.75
N PRO A 78 9.84 16.02 5.69
CA PRO A 78 9.55 16.12 7.11
C PRO A 78 8.79 17.42 7.39
N PRO A 79 7.84 17.43 8.35
CA PRO A 79 7.16 18.66 8.73
C PRO A 79 8.20 19.72 9.17
N PRO A 80 7.95 21.01 8.88
CA PRO A 80 8.83 22.07 9.36
C PRO A 80 8.92 22.04 10.91
N PRO A 81 10.06 22.48 11.47
CA PRO A 81 10.29 22.49 12.92
C PRO A 81 9.29 23.36 13.69
#